data_AF-A0A4Q6F941-F1
#
_entry.id   AF-A0A4Q6F941-F1
#
_cell.length_a   1.000
_cell.length_b   1.000
_cell.length_c   1.000
_cell.angle_alpha   90.00
_cell.angle_beta   90.00
_cell.angle_gamma   90.00
#
_symmetry.space_group_name_H-M   'P 1'
#
loop_
_entity.id
_entity.type
_entity.pdbx_description
1 polymer ?
#
loop_
_entity_poly.entity_id
_entity_poly.type
_entity_poly.pdbx_seq_one_letter_code
_entity_poly.pdbx_strand_id
1 'polypeptide(L)'
;MFFQSEKPSGGRINDVTTWRKENTPELAGIMGYAGYWRELPSLEPGVYEMSFDFATSAYEAYLMPKGHPERALHTSAGRPGRMKSEEIPFLKRNIVTFQVLEKDQWILAANVSNFRRTYGGFWIAPRIAPAPMLSQENNLKNSLNFIVAGSMIIIMFYTYMLFNRRPSDIPALCLSITCLATLFRLVGIENLFGIFFTDVENIWIFELSTRMEYGAMALVTLSFLEFLSRTFTTVALHRAVYYSCHFLNFTLLGVALFTPTEFFTEWVGIYQINVILHVFCMIYITTLALKHREDGAGYMLASTVIPLITAAVDVFQSRQGGTSYVSHFGGAFFIFLQSQILAKRFALAYEQVAHLSQNLSSEVKRQTRQIRNIMDNVPEGLFTIGKDLKIQGQFSDYVEVLFPEARLNNLPDLLNFNTRIDRSSLDMTISVLLSIIGEDAIAWEINGEHLFT
;
A
#
# COMPACT_ATOMS: atom_id res chain seq x y z
N MET A 1 -21.08 16.26 39.61
CA MET A 1 -21.56 16.26 41.00
C MET A 1 -21.94 14.81 41.32
N PHE A 2 -21.18 14.14 42.19
CA PHE A 2 -21.36 12.72 42.46
C PHE A 2 -22.49 12.52 43.47
N PHE A 3 -23.51 11.72 43.13
CA PHE A 3 -24.55 11.28 44.05
C PHE A 3 -24.65 9.76 44.02
N GLN A 4 -24.52 9.15 45.19
CA GLN A 4 -24.67 7.72 45.45
C GLN A 4 -26.17 7.37 45.46
N SER A 5 -26.61 6.44 44.61
CA SER A 5 -27.84 5.68 44.84
C SER A 5 -27.49 4.30 45.40
N GLU A 6 -28.36 3.78 46.26
CA GLU A 6 -28.17 2.55 47.03
C GLU A 6 -27.89 1.32 46.15
N LYS A 7 -26.94 0.50 46.62
CA LYS A 7 -26.31 -0.62 45.94
C LYS A 7 -27.24 -1.86 45.87
N PRO A 8 -27.29 -2.60 44.76
CA PRO A 8 -27.36 -4.05 44.81
C PRO A 8 -26.01 -4.60 45.29
N SER A 9 -26.04 -5.65 46.11
CA SER A 9 -24.85 -6.28 46.71
C SER A 9 -23.79 -6.63 45.64
N GLY A 10 -22.64 -5.95 45.70
CA GLY A 10 -21.49 -6.18 44.80
C GLY A 10 -21.20 -5.08 43.77
N GLY A 11 -22.04 -4.03 43.64
CA GLY A 11 -21.82 -2.94 42.69
C GLY A 11 -20.68 -1.98 43.07
N ARG A 12 -19.84 -1.61 42.09
CA ARG A 12 -18.74 -0.63 42.24
C ARG A 12 -19.12 0.73 41.64
N ILE A 13 -18.66 1.81 42.27
CA ILE A 13 -18.73 3.17 41.74
C ILE A 13 -17.42 3.42 41.00
N ASN A 14 -17.37 3.12 39.71
CA ASN A 14 -16.29 3.57 38.85
C ASN A 14 -16.93 4.09 37.56
N ASP A 15 -16.57 5.29 37.11
CA ASP A 15 -16.94 5.85 35.80
C ASP A 15 -16.25 5.11 34.63
N VAL A 16 -15.72 3.92 34.89
CA VAL A 16 -14.72 3.26 34.07
C VAL A 16 -15.37 2.10 33.34
N THR A 17 -15.38 2.17 32.03
CA THR A 17 -16.17 1.27 31.19
C THR A 17 -15.40 0.08 30.62
N THR A 18 -14.07 0.09 30.68
CA THR A 18 -13.18 -0.98 30.16
C THR A 18 -12.51 -1.80 31.26
N TRP A 19 -12.38 -3.11 31.05
CA TRP A 19 -11.65 -4.04 31.94
C TRP A 19 -10.13 -3.98 31.74
N ARG A 20 -9.52 -2.80 31.92
CA ARG A 20 -8.06 -2.62 31.81
C ARG A 20 -7.42 -2.51 33.19
N LYS A 21 -6.14 -2.91 33.30
CA LYS A 21 -5.38 -2.85 34.56
C LYS A 21 -5.32 -1.45 35.18
N GLU A 22 -5.25 -0.43 34.34
CA GLU A 22 -5.21 1.00 34.74
C GLU A 22 -6.53 1.48 35.36
N ASN A 23 -7.61 0.79 35.05
CA ASN A 23 -8.99 1.27 35.12
C ASN A 23 -9.80 0.44 36.14
N THR A 24 -9.65 -0.87 36.05
CA THR A 24 -10.23 -1.89 36.93
C THR A 24 -9.18 -3.01 37.10
N PRO A 25 -8.18 -2.84 37.99
CA PRO A 25 -7.08 -3.79 38.17
C PRO A 25 -7.54 -5.23 38.41
N GLU A 26 -8.68 -5.39 39.09
CA GLU A 26 -9.25 -6.67 39.47
C GLU A 26 -10.00 -7.40 38.34
N LEU A 27 -10.41 -6.69 37.29
CA LEU A 27 -11.05 -7.27 36.10
C LEU A 27 -10.07 -7.38 34.92
N ALA A 28 -8.82 -6.95 35.12
CA ALA A 28 -7.82 -6.91 34.07
C ALA A 28 -7.41 -8.32 33.63
N GLY A 29 -7.57 -8.61 32.34
CA GLY A 29 -7.23 -9.92 31.77
C GLY A 29 -8.24 -11.03 32.12
N ILE A 30 -9.36 -10.69 32.76
CA ILE A 30 -10.45 -11.64 32.99
C ILE A 30 -11.31 -11.71 31.72
N MET A 31 -11.46 -12.92 31.17
CA MET A 31 -12.49 -13.22 30.19
C MET A 31 -13.74 -13.66 30.92
N GLY A 32 -14.86 -12.98 30.69
CA GLY A 32 -16.07 -13.25 31.44
C GLY A 32 -17.26 -12.43 30.98
N TYR A 33 -18.23 -12.35 31.88
CA TYR A 33 -19.48 -11.65 31.71
C TYR A 33 -19.66 -10.68 32.88
N ALA A 34 -20.04 -9.43 32.59
CA ALA A 34 -20.43 -8.48 33.63
C ALA A 34 -21.69 -7.73 33.26
N GLY A 35 -22.52 -7.49 34.27
CA GLY A 35 -23.67 -6.59 34.22
C GLY A 35 -23.27 -5.21 34.76
N TYR A 36 -23.66 -4.18 34.03
CA TYR A 36 -23.57 -2.78 34.39
C TYR A 36 -24.97 -2.24 34.59
N TRP A 37 -25.12 -1.34 35.56
CA TRP A 37 -26.34 -0.57 35.69
C TRP A 37 -26.00 0.84 36.18
N ARG A 38 -26.75 1.85 35.72
CA ARG A 38 -26.57 3.24 36.13
C ARG A 38 -27.90 3.99 36.00
N GLU A 39 -28.29 4.70 37.05
CA GLU A 39 -29.35 5.70 36.95
C GLU A 39 -28.81 6.91 36.20
N LEU A 40 -29.54 7.36 35.18
CA LEU A 40 -29.18 8.55 34.42
C LEU A 40 -29.45 9.82 35.23
N PRO A 41 -28.69 10.90 35.00
CA PRO A 41 -28.99 12.20 35.60
C PRO A 41 -30.40 12.66 35.20
N SER A 42 -31.00 13.55 36.00
CA SER A 42 -32.27 14.17 35.62
C SER A 42 -32.10 14.94 34.32
N LEU A 43 -32.83 14.54 33.28
CA LEU A 43 -32.83 15.16 31.96
C LEU A 43 -34.07 16.06 31.84
N GLU A 44 -33.94 17.17 31.15
CA GLU A 44 -35.09 18.02 30.81
C GLU A 44 -36.01 17.30 29.82
N PRO A 45 -37.32 17.62 29.78
CA PRO A 45 -38.22 17.05 28.79
C PRO A 45 -37.75 17.35 27.36
N GLY A 46 -37.58 16.32 26.55
CA GLY A 46 -36.99 16.47 25.22
C GLY A 46 -36.65 15.14 24.56
N VAL A 47 -36.07 15.21 23.36
CA VAL A 47 -35.62 14.03 22.61
C VAL A 47 -34.12 13.92 22.72
N TYR A 48 -33.64 12.76 23.16
CA TYR A 48 -32.23 12.48 23.37
C TYR A 48 -31.80 11.24 22.57
N GLU A 49 -30.52 11.18 22.27
CA GLU A 49 -29.84 10.02 21.71
C GLU A 49 -28.83 9.49 22.71
N MET A 50 -28.73 8.17 22.79
CA MET A 50 -27.68 7.47 23.53
C MET A 50 -26.85 6.63 22.58
N SER A 51 -25.54 6.88 22.52
CA SER A 51 -24.62 6.09 21.70
C SER A 51 -23.94 5.00 22.52
N PHE A 52 -23.92 3.79 21.96
CA PHE A 52 -23.18 2.65 22.46
C PHE A 52 -22.03 2.39 21.50
N ASP A 53 -20.87 2.94 21.83
CA ASP A 53 -19.68 2.92 20.99
C ASP A 53 -18.85 1.69 21.36
N PHE A 54 -18.78 0.71 20.45
CA PHE A 54 -17.95 -0.50 20.49
C PHE A 54 -17.77 -1.15 21.89
N ALA A 55 -18.65 -2.08 22.26
CA ALA A 55 -18.27 -3.06 23.27
C ALA A 55 -17.15 -3.95 22.73
N THR A 56 -16.25 -4.43 23.58
CA THR A 56 -15.05 -5.13 23.11
C THR A 56 -15.31 -6.47 22.42
N SER A 57 -16.48 -7.09 22.62
CA SER A 57 -16.87 -8.32 21.93
C SER A 57 -18.37 -8.37 21.65
N ALA A 58 -19.20 -8.42 22.69
CA ALA A 58 -20.65 -8.40 22.58
C ALA A 58 -21.28 -7.66 23.75
N TYR A 59 -22.41 -6.99 23.49
CA TYR A 59 -23.21 -6.40 24.55
C TYR A 59 -24.70 -6.43 24.25
N GLU A 60 -25.48 -6.35 25.32
CA GLU A 60 -26.92 -6.15 25.32
C GLU A 60 -27.25 -5.07 26.34
N ALA A 61 -27.97 -4.03 25.93
CA ALA A 61 -28.33 -2.91 26.78
C ALA A 61 -29.84 -2.63 26.73
N TYR A 62 -30.36 -2.26 27.90
CA TYR A 62 -31.72 -1.86 28.15
C TYR A 62 -31.73 -0.45 28.74
N LEU A 63 -32.51 0.43 28.14
CA LEU A 63 -32.73 1.78 28.59
C LEU A 63 -34.21 1.93 28.94
N MET A 64 -34.55 2.16 30.20
CA MET A 64 -35.95 2.15 30.65
C MET A 64 -36.24 3.27 31.66
N PRO A 65 -37.42 3.91 31.61
CA PRO A 65 -37.85 4.83 32.64
C PRO A 65 -38.37 4.06 33.87
N LYS A 66 -37.92 4.44 35.06
CA LYS A 66 -38.15 3.75 36.34
C LYS A 66 -39.62 3.53 36.68
N GLY A 67 -40.49 4.47 36.29
CA GLY A 67 -41.93 4.39 36.51
C GLY A 67 -42.73 3.73 35.39
N HIS A 68 -42.11 3.50 34.23
CA HIS A 68 -42.79 3.07 33.00
C HIS A 68 -41.97 2.01 32.24
N PRO A 69 -41.70 0.83 32.85
CA PRO A 69 -40.85 -0.20 32.24
C PRO A 69 -41.36 -0.70 30.88
N GLU A 70 -42.64 -0.50 30.55
CA GLU A 70 -43.23 -0.76 29.23
C GLU A 70 -42.61 0.07 28.10
N ARG A 71 -41.97 1.21 28.43
CA ARG A 71 -41.23 2.07 27.48
C ARG A 71 -39.75 1.71 27.38
N ALA A 72 -39.36 0.52 27.85
CA ALA A 72 -37.98 0.04 27.76
C ALA A 72 -37.54 -0.09 26.30
N LEU A 73 -36.36 0.44 26.02
CA LEU A 73 -35.68 0.32 24.74
C LEU A 73 -34.56 -0.69 24.88
N HIS A 74 -34.44 -1.55 23.87
CA HIS A 74 -33.44 -2.60 23.82
C HIS A 74 -32.49 -2.34 22.64
N THR A 75 -31.20 -2.55 22.87
CA THR A 75 -30.17 -2.49 21.84
C THR A 75 -29.09 -3.51 22.13
N SER A 76 -28.55 -4.14 21.09
CA SER A 76 -27.47 -5.11 21.24
C SER A 76 -26.50 -5.02 20.07
N ALA A 77 -25.26 -5.42 20.33
CA ALA A 77 -24.31 -5.79 19.31
C ALA A 77 -23.75 -7.16 19.69
N GLY A 78 -24.15 -8.18 18.93
CA GLY A 78 -23.84 -9.56 19.26
C GLY A 78 -24.83 -10.14 20.26
N ARG A 79 -24.44 -11.27 20.84
CA ARG A 79 -25.15 -11.89 21.96
C ARG A 79 -24.14 -12.14 23.09
N PRO A 80 -24.20 -11.41 24.21
CA PRO A 80 -23.31 -11.69 25.33
C PRO A 80 -23.64 -13.07 25.93
N GLY A 81 -22.61 -13.83 26.29
CA GLY A 81 -22.75 -15.15 26.89
C GLY A 81 -22.13 -15.19 28.28
N ARG A 82 -22.59 -16.10 29.16
CA ARG A 82 -21.89 -16.37 30.44
C ARG A 82 -20.73 -17.33 30.26
N MET A 83 -20.75 -18.08 29.15
CA MET A 83 -19.69 -18.98 28.71
C MET A 83 -19.26 -18.65 27.28
N LYS A 84 -18.03 -19.04 26.91
CA LYS A 84 -17.46 -18.81 25.58
C LYS A 84 -18.31 -19.38 24.43
N SER A 85 -19.01 -20.49 24.65
CA SER A 85 -19.88 -21.13 23.66
C SER A 85 -21.21 -20.39 23.42
N GLU A 86 -21.63 -19.53 24.37
CA GLU A 86 -22.89 -18.79 24.28
C GLU A 86 -22.71 -17.42 23.62
N GLU A 87 -21.49 -16.86 23.72
CA GLU A 87 -21.13 -15.55 23.18
C GLU A 87 -21.05 -15.56 21.65
N ILE A 88 -21.78 -14.63 21.04
CA ILE A 88 -21.68 -14.31 19.62
C ILE A 88 -21.13 -12.88 19.51
N PRO A 89 -19.84 -12.70 19.14
CA PRO A 89 -19.22 -11.39 19.06
C PRO A 89 -19.70 -10.62 17.84
N PHE A 90 -20.04 -9.35 18.01
CA PHE A 90 -20.35 -8.46 16.89
C PHE A 90 -20.10 -7.00 17.28
N LEU A 91 -19.26 -6.32 16.51
CA LEU A 91 -18.88 -4.93 16.76
C LEU A 91 -19.76 -4.02 15.92
N LYS A 92 -20.70 -3.34 16.58
CA LYS A 92 -21.54 -2.33 15.95
C LYS A 92 -21.73 -1.16 16.89
N ARG A 93 -21.62 0.05 16.33
CA ARG A 93 -22.04 1.27 17.00
C ARG A 93 -23.56 1.41 16.84
N ASN A 94 -24.29 1.39 17.96
CA ASN A 94 -25.73 1.62 17.96
C ASN A 94 -26.04 2.97 18.60
N ILE A 95 -27.00 3.68 18.03
CA ILE A 95 -27.53 4.94 18.56
C ILE A 95 -29.02 4.72 18.79
N VAL A 96 -29.47 4.91 20.02
CA VAL A 96 -30.86 4.74 20.42
C VAL A 96 -31.44 6.12 20.70
N THR A 97 -32.54 6.46 20.03
CA THR A 97 -33.29 7.70 20.27
C THR A 97 -34.41 7.43 21.25
N PHE A 98 -34.57 8.29 22.25
CA PHE A 98 -35.61 8.17 23.28
C PHE A 98 -36.15 9.54 23.67
N GLN A 99 -37.42 9.56 24.09
CA GLN A 99 -38.11 10.77 24.52
C GLN A 99 -38.22 10.80 26.04
N VAL A 100 -37.67 11.83 26.67
CA VAL A 100 -37.79 12.08 28.10
C VAL A 100 -39.05 12.89 28.36
N LEU A 101 -39.97 12.36 29.17
CA LEU A 101 -41.14 13.09 29.65
C LEU A 101 -40.86 13.75 31.00
N GLU A 102 -41.72 14.68 31.39
CA GLU A 102 -41.60 15.38 32.67
C GLU A 102 -41.68 14.38 33.83
N LYS A 103 -40.66 14.37 34.69
CA LYS A 103 -40.45 13.46 35.84
C LYS A 103 -39.98 12.03 35.50
N ASP A 104 -39.61 11.73 34.25
CA ASP A 104 -39.00 10.44 33.93
C ASP A 104 -37.57 10.33 34.49
N GLN A 105 -37.34 9.39 35.41
CA GLN A 105 -35.99 8.96 35.79
C GLN A 105 -35.60 7.73 34.97
N TRP A 106 -34.55 7.81 34.17
CA TRP A 106 -34.11 6.73 33.30
C TRP A 106 -33.01 5.88 33.93
N ILE A 107 -33.02 4.58 33.63
CA ILE A 107 -32.02 3.60 34.07
C ILE A 107 -31.43 2.94 32.84
N LEU A 108 -30.10 2.88 32.79
CA LEU A 108 -29.34 2.05 31.87
C LEU A 108 -28.96 0.75 32.58
N ALA A 109 -29.26 -0.38 31.96
CA ALA A 109 -28.71 -1.69 32.33
C ALA A 109 -28.02 -2.30 31.10
N ALA A 110 -26.81 -2.81 31.22
CA ALA A 110 -26.07 -3.39 30.11
C ALA A 110 -25.29 -4.64 30.54
N ASN A 111 -25.40 -5.70 29.75
CA ASN A 111 -24.65 -6.94 29.89
C ASN A 111 -23.55 -6.98 28.83
N VAL A 112 -22.31 -7.25 29.24
CA VAL A 112 -21.16 -7.29 28.34
C VAL A 112 -20.37 -8.58 28.57
N SER A 113 -19.90 -9.20 27.49
CA SER A 113 -18.97 -10.33 27.56
C SER A 113 -17.77 -10.12 26.62
N ASN A 114 -16.65 -10.79 26.90
CA ASN A 114 -15.39 -10.63 26.16
C ASN A 114 -14.61 -11.92 25.92
N PHE A 115 -15.28 -13.07 25.75
CA PHE A 115 -14.59 -14.34 25.53
C PHE A 115 -13.76 -14.41 24.23
N ARG A 116 -13.91 -13.43 23.32
CA ARG A 116 -13.20 -13.36 22.02
C ARG A 116 -12.15 -12.23 21.91
N ARG A 117 -12.01 -11.37 22.93
CA ARG A 117 -10.97 -10.32 23.02
C ARG A 117 -10.37 -10.24 24.43
N THR A 118 -9.10 -9.84 24.51
CA THR A 118 -8.34 -9.71 25.77
C THR A 118 -8.94 -8.69 26.76
N TYR A 119 -9.68 -7.69 26.27
CA TYR A 119 -10.28 -6.65 27.11
C TYR A 119 -11.80 -6.76 27.09
N GLY A 120 -12.44 -6.53 28.23
CA GLY A 120 -13.89 -6.51 28.39
C GLY A 120 -14.46 -5.11 28.61
N GLY A 121 -15.78 -5.01 28.61
CA GLY A 121 -16.51 -3.76 28.83
C GLY A 121 -16.73 -2.93 27.56
N PHE A 122 -17.16 -1.69 27.74
CA PHE A 122 -17.29 -0.73 26.64
C PHE A 122 -15.98 0.00 26.42
N TRP A 123 -15.50 0.02 25.17
CA TRP A 123 -14.27 0.71 24.80
C TRP A 123 -14.35 2.21 25.09
N ILE A 124 -15.54 2.79 24.89
CA ILE A 124 -15.90 4.18 25.20
C ILE A 124 -17.17 4.17 26.04
N ALA A 125 -17.26 5.06 27.02
CA ALA A 125 -18.47 5.17 27.83
C ALA A 125 -19.68 5.56 26.98
N PRO A 126 -20.86 4.92 27.16
CA PRO A 126 -22.07 5.32 26.48
C PRO A 126 -22.36 6.81 26.72
N ARG A 127 -22.59 7.57 25.64
CA ARG A 127 -22.79 9.03 25.69
C ARG A 127 -24.26 9.36 25.45
N ILE A 128 -24.75 10.40 26.10
CA ILE A 128 -26.10 10.93 25.90
C ILE A 128 -25.97 12.37 25.41
N ALA A 129 -26.71 12.72 24.37
CA ALA A 129 -26.83 14.10 23.88
C ALA A 129 -28.23 14.35 23.31
N PRO A 130 -28.66 15.62 23.16
CA PRO A 130 -29.92 15.94 22.49
C PRO A 130 -29.95 15.40 21.05
N ALA A 131 -31.08 14.85 20.62
CA ALA A 131 -31.26 14.40 19.25
C ALA A 131 -31.30 15.60 18.28
N PRO A 132 -30.73 15.53 17.06
CA PRO A 132 -30.06 14.37 16.43
C PRO A 132 -28.52 14.43 16.48
N MET A 133 -27.93 14.96 17.55
CA MET A 133 -26.50 15.32 17.59
C MET A 133 -25.56 14.11 17.41
N LEU A 134 -25.83 12.98 18.06
CA LEU A 134 -24.96 11.80 17.98
C LEU A 134 -25.08 11.11 16.62
N SER A 135 -26.30 11.05 16.07
CA SER A 135 -26.53 10.53 14.73
C SER A 135 -25.83 11.36 13.65
N GLN A 136 -25.88 12.70 13.76
CA GLN A 136 -25.17 13.59 12.85
C GLN A 136 -23.64 13.45 12.95
N GLU A 137 -23.09 13.39 14.18
CA GLU A 137 -21.66 13.13 14.40
C GLU A 137 -21.22 11.81 13.75
N ASN A 138 -22.02 10.75 13.93
CA ASN A 138 -21.74 9.43 13.35
C ASN A 138 -21.81 9.43 11.82
N ASN A 139 -22.81 10.10 11.25
CA ASN A 139 -22.94 10.21 9.79
C ASN A 139 -21.77 10.97 9.18
N LEU A 140 -21.35 12.10 9.77
CA LEU A 140 -20.18 12.86 9.33
C LEU A 140 -18.90 12.00 9.41
N LYS A 141 -18.71 11.28 10.52
CA LYS A 141 -17.56 10.37 10.71
C LYS A 141 -17.54 9.29 9.61
N ASN A 142 -18.67 8.63 9.38
CA ASN A 142 -18.77 7.59 8.35
C ASN A 142 -18.55 8.14 6.94
N SER A 143 -19.10 9.32 6.61
CA SER A 143 -18.83 9.99 5.34
C SER A 143 -17.35 10.28 5.13
N LEU A 144 -16.66 10.79 6.15
CA LEU A 144 -15.21 11.02 6.10
C LEU A 144 -14.42 9.70 5.94
N ASN A 145 -14.81 8.65 6.65
CA ASN A 145 -14.21 7.32 6.50
C ASN A 145 -14.38 6.78 5.07
N PHE A 146 -15.56 6.94 4.45
CA PHE A 146 -15.78 6.52 3.06
C PHE A 146 -15.01 7.35 2.04
N ILE A 147 -14.88 8.67 2.25
CA ILE A 147 -14.05 9.53 1.40
C ILE A 147 -12.59 9.05 1.45
N VAL A 148 -12.06 8.79 2.65
CA VAL A 148 -10.70 8.28 2.82
C VAL A 148 -10.56 6.91 2.16
N ALA A 149 -11.45 5.96 2.45
CA ALA A 149 -11.41 4.63 1.85
C ALA A 149 -11.42 4.70 0.32
N GLY A 150 -12.30 5.52 -0.27
CA GLY A 150 -12.37 5.75 -1.71
C GLY A 150 -11.08 6.33 -2.28
N SER A 151 -10.50 7.34 -1.63
CA SER A 151 -9.22 7.92 -2.06
C SER A 151 -8.07 6.89 -2.05
N MET A 152 -8.03 6.01 -1.04
CA MET A 152 -7.00 4.98 -0.92
C MET A 152 -7.17 3.90 -1.98
N ILE A 153 -8.40 3.53 -2.33
CA ILE A 153 -8.70 2.63 -3.44
C ILE A 153 -8.20 3.23 -4.77
N ILE A 154 -8.47 4.51 -5.01
CA ILE A 154 -8.01 5.20 -6.22
C ILE A 154 -6.47 5.21 -6.29
N ILE A 155 -5.79 5.59 -5.20
CA ILE A 155 -4.31 5.62 -5.14
C ILE A 155 -3.74 4.21 -5.30
N MET A 156 -4.34 3.19 -4.67
CA MET A 156 -3.95 1.80 -4.80
C MET A 156 -4.01 1.33 -6.26
N PHE A 157 -5.14 1.54 -6.94
CA PHE A 157 -5.27 1.14 -8.34
C PHE A 157 -4.36 1.94 -9.26
N TYR A 158 -4.21 3.24 -9.02
CA TYR A 158 -3.30 4.08 -9.79
C TYR A 158 -1.85 3.59 -9.67
N THR A 159 -1.35 3.39 -8.46
CA THR A 159 0.02 2.92 -8.21
C THR A 159 0.25 1.49 -8.72
N TYR A 160 -0.74 0.61 -8.57
CA TYR A 160 -0.70 -0.74 -9.16
C TYR A 160 -0.67 -0.70 -10.69
N MET A 161 -1.46 0.17 -11.33
CA MET A 161 -1.46 0.34 -12.79
C MET A 161 -0.10 0.82 -13.30
N LEU A 162 0.57 1.71 -12.57
CA LEU A 162 1.94 2.13 -12.89
C LEU A 162 2.91 0.94 -12.85
N PHE A 163 2.82 0.09 -11.83
CA PHE A 163 3.60 -1.14 -11.76
C PHE A 163 3.29 -2.09 -12.93
N ASN A 164 2.01 -2.30 -13.26
CA ASN A 164 1.63 -3.20 -14.36
C ASN A 164 2.17 -2.72 -15.72
N ARG A 165 2.24 -1.40 -15.94
CA ARG A 165 2.85 -0.81 -17.15
C ARG A 165 4.37 -0.91 -17.15
N ARG A 166 5.01 -0.93 -15.99
CA ARG A 166 6.46 -1.02 -15.83
C ARG A 166 6.82 -1.91 -14.64
N PRO A 167 6.86 -3.24 -14.83
CA PRO A 167 7.11 -4.19 -13.73
C PRO A 167 8.48 -4.03 -13.05
N SER A 168 9.40 -3.27 -13.65
CA SER A 168 10.67 -2.90 -13.01
C SER A 168 10.52 -1.88 -11.88
N ASP A 169 9.40 -1.15 -11.78
CA ASP A 169 9.17 -0.19 -10.69
C ASP A 169 8.47 -0.83 -9.49
N ILE A 170 9.26 -1.60 -8.75
CA ILE A 170 8.80 -2.29 -7.54
C ILE A 170 8.32 -1.32 -6.43
N PRO A 171 8.87 -0.09 -6.25
CA PRO A 171 8.31 0.89 -5.32
C PRO A 171 6.80 1.15 -5.53
N ALA A 172 6.33 1.23 -6.79
CA ALA A 172 4.90 1.38 -7.07
C ALA A 172 4.06 0.22 -6.54
N LEU A 173 4.53 -1.02 -6.69
CA LEU A 173 3.86 -2.19 -6.13
C LEU A 173 3.83 -2.13 -4.60
N CYS A 174 4.96 -1.84 -3.96
CA CYS A 174 5.04 -1.75 -2.50
C CYS A 174 4.09 -0.67 -1.94
N LEU A 175 4.00 0.48 -2.61
CA LEU A 175 3.07 1.55 -2.22
C LEU A 175 1.61 1.12 -2.42
N SER A 176 1.29 0.42 -3.51
CA SER A 176 -0.07 -0.11 -3.74
C SER A 176 -0.50 -1.10 -2.64
N ILE A 177 0.41 -1.99 -2.21
CA ILE A 177 0.17 -2.91 -1.09
C ILE A 177 0.02 -2.14 0.23
N THR A 178 0.81 -1.10 0.44
CA THR A 178 0.68 -0.23 1.62
C THR A 178 -0.70 0.45 1.66
N CYS A 179 -1.19 0.92 0.51
CA CYS A 179 -2.52 1.52 0.39
C CYS A 179 -3.61 0.50 0.73
N LEU A 180 -3.53 -0.71 0.16
CA LEU A 180 -4.47 -1.80 0.43
C LEU A 180 -4.46 -2.20 1.91
N ALA A 181 -3.28 -2.34 2.50
CA ALA A 181 -3.13 -2.67 3.91
C ALA A 181 -3.75 -1.58 4.79
N THR A 182 -3.49 -0.31 4.49
CA THR A 182 -4.05 0.80 5.28
C THR A 182 -5.57 0.91 5.09
N LEU A 183 -6.11 0.56 3.92
CA LEU A 183 -7.56 0.41 3.69
C LEU A 183 -8.14 -0.71 4.56
N PHE A 184 -7.50 -1.88 4.60
CA PHE A 184 -7.93 -2.98 5.47
C PHE A 184 -7.92 -2.60 6.95
N ARG A 185 -6.89 -1.85 7.37
CA ARG A 185 -6.78 -1.29 8.73
C ARG A 185 -7.97 -0.38 9.05
N LEU A 186 -8.33 0.54 8.15
CA LEU A 186 -9.49 1.43 8.30
C LEU A 186 -10.79 0.63 8.43
N VAL A 187 -11.02 -0.33 7.52
CA VAL A 187 -12.21 -1.18 7.53
C VAL A 187 -12.33 -1.98 8.84
N GLY A 188 -11.21 -2.53 9.33
CA GLY A 188 -11.18 -3.35 10.55
C GLY A 188 -11.45 -2.56 11.83
N ILE A 189 -10.84 -1.39 12.02
CA ILE A 189 -11.00 -0.59 13.25
C ILE A 189 -12.37 0.04 13.34
N GLU A 190 -12.81 0.68 12.26
CA GLU A 190 -14.10 1.36 12.22
C GLU A 190 -15.25 0.37 12.01
N ASN A 191 -14.94 -0.94 11.89
CA ASN A 191 -15.86 -2.03 11.63
C ASN A 191 -16.88 -1.66 10.55
N LEU A 192 -16.39 -1.18 9.40
CA LEU A 192 -17.25 -0.68 8.32
C LEU A 192 -18.20 -1.78 7.81
N PHE A 193 -17.87 -3.05 7.99
CA PHE A 193 -18.79 -4.16 7.72
C PHE A 193 -20.06 -4.13 8.57
N GLY A 194 -19.99 -3.70 9.83
CA GLY A 194 -21.15 -3.59 10.71
C GLY A 194 -22.16 -2.51 10.30
N ILE A 195 -21.80 -1.66 9.32
CA ILE A 195 -22.71 -0.71 8.67
C ILE A 195 -23.59 -1.42 7.64
N PHE A 196 -23.01 -2.34 6.86
CA PHE A 196 -23.69 -3.02 5.75
C PHE A 196 -24.32 -4.36 6.14
N PHE A 197 -23.71 -5.06 7.09
CA PHE A 197 -24.17 -6.35 7.58
C PHE A 197 -24.79 -6.16 8.96
N THR A 198 -26.04 -6.60 9.10
CA THR A 198 -26.78 -6.55 10.38
C THR A 198 -27.01 -7.93 10.99
N ASP A 199 -26.58 -9.00 10.32
CA ASP A 199 -26.73 -10.35 10.84
C ASP A 199 -25.79 -10.59 12.02
N VAL A 200 -26.41 -10.58 13.21
CA VAL A 200 -25.75 -10.66 14.52
C VAL A 200 -25.15 -12.05 14.77
N GLU A 201 -25.53 -13.07 13.99
CA GLU A 201 -25.15 -14.46 14.24
C GLU A 201 -23.81 -14.88 13.62
N ASN A 202 -23.21 -14.04 12.77
CA ASN A 202 -22.05 -14.46 11.99
C ASN A 202 -20.70 -14.07 12.63
N ILE A 203 -20.15 -15.00 13.41
CA ILE A 203 -18.82 -14.91 14.05
C ILE A 203 -17.71 -14.58 13.03
N TRP A 204 -17.85 -15.03 11.78
CA TRP A 204 -16.83 -14.83 10.74
C TRP A 204 -16.58 -13.36 10.42
N ILE A 205 -17.60 -12.50 10.45
CA ILE A 205 -17.45 -11.06 10.16
C ILE A 205 -16.59 -10.39 11.23
N PHE A 206 -16.82 -10.76 12.50
CA PHE A 206 -16.03 -10.27 13.62
C PHE A 206 -14.56 -10.71 13.50
N GLU A 207 -14.33 -11.99 13.20
CA GLU A 207 -12.97 -12.50 13.05
C GLU A 207 -12.27 -11.85 11.85
N LEU A 208 -12.94 -11.72 10.70
CA LEU A 208 -12.39 -11.08 9.51
C LEU A 208 -11.99 -9.63 9.79
N SER A 209 -12.90 -8.85 10.41
CA SER A 209 -12.64 -7.44 10.76
C SER A 209 -11.45 -7.31 11.72
N THR A 210 -11.36 -8.20 12.71
CA THR A 210 -10.24 -8.23 13.66
C THR A 210 -8.92 -8.67 13.00
N ARG A 211 -8.96 -9.64 12.07
CA ARG A 211 -7.77 -10.03 11.29
C ARG A 211 -7.31 -8.90 10.36
N MET A 212 -8.23 -8.17 9.74
CA MET A 212 -7.92 -6.98 8.96
C MET A 212 -7.32 -5.88 9.84
N GLU A 213 -7.85 -5.66 11.04
CA GLU A 213 -7.36 -4.67 12.00
C GLU A 213 -5.87 -4.88 12.35
N TYR A 214 -5.47 -6.12 12.68
CA TYR A 214 -4.13 -6.45 13.17
C TYR A 214 -3.17 -6.90 12.06
N GLY A 215 -3.63 -7.74 11.14
CA GLY A 215 -2.83 -8.20 10.00
C GLY A 215 -2.40 -7.03 9.10
N ALA A 216 -3.28 -6.03 8.93
CA ALA A 216 -2.92 -4.82 8.21
C ALA A 216 -1.80 -4.02 8.87
N MET A 217 -1.69 -4.00 10.21
CA MET A 217 -0.58 -3.29 10.87
C MET A 217 0.77 -3.87 10.43
N ALA A 218 0.91 -5.19 10.42
CA ALA A 218 2.13 -5.87 9.97
C ALA A 218 2.35 -5.70 8.45
N LEU A 219 1.27 -5.74 7.66
CA LEU A 219 1.37 -5.58 6.21
C LEU A 219 1.78 -4.16 5.81
N VAL A 220 1.28 -3.12 6.49
CA VAL A 220 1.70 -1.72 6.29
C VAL A 220 3.19 -1.57 6.57
N THR A 221 3.67 -2.02 7.74
CA THR A 221 5.09 -1.88 8.10
C THR A 221 6.00 -2.67 7.15
N LEU A 222 5.60 -3.89 6.77
CA LEU A 222 6.31 -4.74 5.81
C LEU A 222 6.45 -4.06 4.43
N SER A 223 5.31 -3.67 3.85
CA SER A 223 5.27 -3.12 2.49
C SER A 223 5.89 -1.72 2.41
N PHE A 224 5.73 -0.91 3.46
CA PHE A 224 6.30 0.42 3.51
C PHE A 224 7.83 0.42 3.68
N LEU A 225 8.39 -0.55 4.43
CA LEU A 225 9.84 -0.70 4.52
C LEU A 225 10.47 -1.05 3.17
N GLU A 226 9.82 -1.93 2.39
CA GLU A 226 10.24 -2.24 1.02
C GLU A 226 10.13 -1.02 0.10
N PHE A 227 9.03 -0.28 0.22
CA PHE A 227 8.84 0.98 -0.52
C PHE A 227 10.00 1.93 -0.24
N LEU A 228 10.36 2.16 1.02
CA LEU A 228 11.47 3.05 1.39
C LEU A 228 12.82 2.56 0.85
N SER A 229 13.15 1.28 1.10
CA SER A 229 14.44 0.70 0.76
C SER A 229 14.70 0.64 -0.75
N ARG A 230 13.63 0.60 -1.56
CA ARG A 230 13.70 0.63 -3.03
C ARG A 230 13.51 2.04 -3.61
N THR A 231 12.95 2.96 -2.83
CA THR A 231 12.80 4.36 -3.23
C THR A 231 14.11 5.11 -3.06
N PHE A 232 14.77 4.95 -1.91
CA PHE A 232 16.02 5.62 -1.56
C PHE A 232 17.16 4.60 -1.57
N THR A 233 18.03 4.67 -2.59
CA THR A 233 19.01 3.59 -2.89
C THR A 233 20.42 3.88 -2.40
N THR A 234 20.77 5.13 -2.09
CA THR A 234 22.08 5.49 -1.52
C THR A 234 22.26 4.98 -0.10
N VAL A 235 21.16 4.66 0.59
CA VAL A 235 21.15 4.26 1.99
C VAL A 235 20.51 2.89 2.13
N ALA A 236 21.23 1.96 2.73
CA ALA A 236 20.71 0.66 3.13
C ALA A 236 20.74 0.53 4.66
N LEU A 237 19.71 -0.09 5.21
CA LEU A 237 19.76 -0.57 6.58
C LEU A 237 20.81 -1.68 6.72
N HIS A 238 21.37 -1.81 7.91
CA HIS A 238 22.22 -2.95 8.22
C HIS A 238 21.44 -4.25 7.98
N ARG A 239 22.06 -5.22 7.28
CA ARG A 239 21.38 -6.46 6.84
C ARG A 239 20.65 -7.18 7.97
N ALA A 240 21.25 -7.24 9.17
CA ALA A 240 20.61 -7.84 10.33
C ALA A 240 19.29 -7.14 10.70
N VAL A 241 19.28 -5.81 10.75
CA VAL A 241 18.08 -5.03 11.10
C VAL A 241 16.98 -5.23 10.05
N TYR A 242 17.36 -5.17 8.76
CA TYR A 242 16.45 -5.39 7.66
C TYR A 242 15.79 -6.78 7.73
N TYR A 243 16.58 -7.85 7.81
CA TYR A 243 16.04 -9.22 7.90
C TYR A 243 15.26 -9.47 9.20
N SER A 244 15.67 -8.91 10.33
CA SER A 244 14.92 -9.00 11.59
C SER A 244 13.55 -8.31 11.48
N CYS A 245 13.47 -7.13 10.85
CA CYS A 245 12.19 -6.44 10.62
C CYS A 245 11.29 -7.29 9.72
N HIS A 246 11.81 -7.82 8.62
CA HIS A 246 11.03 -8.71 7.74
C HIS A 246 10.55 -9.96 8.46
N PHE A 247 11.44 -10.64 9.19
CA PHE A 247 11.08 -11.81 9.97
C PHE A 247 9.96 -11.50 10.95
N LEU A 248 10.10 -10.43 11.74
CA LEU A 248 9.08 -10.01 12.70
C LEU A 248 7.74 -9.70 12.01
N ASN A 249 7.74 -8.97 10.90
CA ASN A 249 6.52 -8.67 10.16
C ASN A 249 5.84 -9.92 9.58
N PHE A 250 6.60 -10.85 9.01
CA PHE A 250 6.05 -12.11 8.50
C PHE A 250 5.50 -12.97 9.64
N THR A 251 6.17 -13.02 10.79
CA THR A 251 5.67 -13.70 11.99
C THR A 251 4.36 -13.08 12.46
N LEU A 252 4.31 -11.75 12.64
CA LEU A 252 3.09 -11.05 13.09
C LEU A 252 1.93 -11.18 12.09
N LEU A 253 2.22 -11.13 10.80
CA LEU A 253 1.20 -11.34 9.77
C LEU A 253 0.68 -12.79 9.79
N GLY A 254 1.57 -13.77 9.86
CA GLY A 254 1.21 -15.19 9.95
C GLY A 254 0.39 -15.50 11.21
N VAL A 255 0.79 -14.94 12.35
CA VAL A 255 0.04 -15.07 13.61
C VAL A 255 -1.37 -14.48 13.46
N ALA A 256 -1.52 -13.27 12.92
CA ALA A 256 -2.85 -12.68 12.70
C ALA A 256 -3.75 -13.50 11.76
N LEU A 257 -3.18 -14.10 10.71
CA LEU A 257 -3.96 -14.83 9.70
C LEU A 257 -4.38 -16.24 10.16
N PHE A 258 -3.49 -16.95 10.86
CA PHE A 258 -3.66 -18.38 11.11
C PHE A 258 -4.01 -18.74 12.57
N THR A 259 -3.89 -17.81 13.52
CA THR A 259 -4.21 -18.07 14.93
C THR A 259 -5.59 -17.52 15.35
N PRO A 260 -6.18 -18.03 16.44
CA PRO A 260 -7.44 -17.49 16.98
C PRO A 260 -7.31 -16.01 17.39
N THR A 261 -8.41 -15.25 17.29
CA THR A 261 -8.43 -13.81 17.64
C THR A 261 -7.99 -13.54 19.07
N GLU A 262 -8.29 -14.45 19.98
CA GLU A 262 -7.94 -14.34 21.39
C GLU A 262 -6.42 -14.32 21.61
N PHE A 263 -5.66 -15.06 20.79
CA PHE A 263 -4.23 -15.21 20.93
C PHE A 263 -3.47 -13.98 20.42
N PHE A 264 -3.76 -13.54 19.20
CA PHE A 264 -2.99 -12.44 18.61
C PHE A 264 -3.41 -11.05 19.11
N THR A 265 -4.62 -10.89 19.65
CA THR A 265 -5.07 -9.60 20.20
C THR A 265 -4.29 -9.23 21.47
N GLU A 266 -3.76 -10.20 22.22
CA GLU A 266 -2.85 -9.99 23.35
C GLU A 266 -1.51 -9.37 22.93
N TRP A 267 -1.09 -9.60 21.69
CA TRP A 267 0.19 -9.13 21.16
C TRP A 267 0.15 -7.69 20.66
N VAL A 268 -0.94 -6.95 20.92
CA VAL A 268 -1.10 -5.54 20.47
C VAL A 268 0.11 -4.67 20.83
N GLY A 269 0.74 -4.90 22.00
CA GLY A 269 1.95 -4.18 22.40
C GLY A 269 3.15 -4.46 21.48
N ILE A 270 3.29 -5.70 20.99
CA ILE A 270 4.35 -6.08 20.04
C ILE A 270 4.10 -5.41 18.68
N TYR A 271 2.84 -5.36 18.20
CA TYR A 271 2.50 -4.60 16.99
C TYR A 271 2.83 -3.12 17.12
N GLN A 272 2.53 -2.50 18.26
CA GLN A 272 2.84 -1.08 18.51
C GLN A 272 4.35 -0.83 18.53
N ILE A 273 5.14 -1.67 19.21
CA ILE A 273 6.61 -1.59 19.20
C ILE A 273 7.16 -1.76 17.78
N ASN A 274 6.60 -2.69 17.00
CA ASN A 274 6.99 -2.90 15.61
C ASN A 274 6.74 -1.64 14.74
N VAL A 275 5.58 -0.99 14.91
CA VAL A 275 5.28 0.28 14.21
C VAL A 275 6.28 1.36 14.60
N ILE A 276 6.57 1.53 15.89
CA ILE A 276 7.55 2.52 16.38
C ILE A 276 8.95 2.24 15.79
N LEU A 277 9.38 0.98 15.77
CA LEU A 277 10.64 0.56 15.15
C LEU A 277 10.70 0.98 13.67
N HIS A 278 9.62 0.75 12.91
CA HIS A 278 9.56 1.12 11.49
C HIS A 278 9.53 2.63 11.26
N VAL A 279 8.91 3.40 12.15
CA VAL A 279 8.99 4.87 12.14
C VAL A 279 10.44 5.32 12.31
N PHE A 280 11.20 4.72 13.23
CA PHE A 280 12.63 5.02 13.38
C PHE A 280 13.44 4.62 12.15
N CYS A 281 13.21 3.44 11.58
CA CYS A 281 13.86 3.02 10.34
C CYS A 281 13.59 4.00 9.19
N MET A 282 12.34 4.45 9.04
CA MET A 282 11.96 5.45 8.03
C MET A 282 12.69 6.78 8.26
N ILE A 283 12.62 7.34 9.46
CA ILE A 283 13.31 8.61 9.78
C ILE A 283 14.81 8.47 9.50
N TYR A 284 15.43 7.36 9.90
CA TYR A 284 16.84 7.08 9.65
C TYR A 284 17.20 7.06 8.15
N ILE A 285 16.51 6.21 7.37
CA ILE A 285 16.74 6.08 5.91
C ILE A 285 16.58 7.44 5.25
N THR A 286 15.49 8.13 5.53
CA THR A 286 15.16 9.38 4.83
C THR A 286 16.07 10.54 5.27
N THR A 287 16.50 10.61 6.53
CA THR A 287 17.47 11.62 6.98
C THR A 287 18.83 11.44 6.31
N LEU A 288 19.28 10.20 6.17
CA LEU A 288 20.54 9.93 5.50
C LEU A 288 20.44 10.15 3.98
N ALA A 289 19.31 9.77 3.35
CA ALA A 289 19.03 10.08 1.95
C ALA A 289 19.00 11.60 1.69
N LEU A 290 18.43 12.39 2.62
CA LEU A 290 18.46 13.85 2.55
C LEU A 290 19.90 14.39 2.64
N LYS A 291 20.74 13.83 3.51
CA LYS A 291 22.17 14.19 3.59
C LYS A 291 22.92 13.88 2.28
N HIS A 292 22.55 12.79 1.60
CA HIS A 292 23.05 12.44 0.27
C HIS A 292 22.38 13.23 -0.87
N ARG A 293 21.47 14.17 -0.55
CA ARG A 293 20.73 15.01 -1.50
C ARG A 293 19.91 14.20 -2.51
N GLU A 294 19.38 13.05 -2.10
CA GLU A 294 18.42 12.32 -2.92
C GLU A 294 17.11 13.09 -3.05
N ASP A 295 16.60 13.15 -4.28
CA ASP A 295 15.35 13.81 -4.59
C ASP A 295 14.17 13.17 -3.84
N GLY A 296 13.30 14.00 -3.27
CA GLY A 296 12.11 13.55 -2.55
C GLY A 296 12.33 13.20 -1.07
N ALA A 297 13.58 13.05 -0.61
CA ALA A 297 13.85 12.72 0.80
C ALA A 297 13.35 13.80 1.78
N GLY A 298 13.54 15.09 1.43
CA GLY A 298 13.02 16.19 2.25
C GLY A 298 11.48 16.20 2.34
N TYR A 299 10.79 15.92 1.23
CA TYR A 299 9.34 15.82 1.19
C TYR A 299 8.82 14.63 2.01
N MET A 300 9.51 13.48 1.94
CA MET A 300 9.21 12.30 2.75
C MET A 300 9.28 12.63 4.24
N LEU A 301 10.38 13.23 4.72
CA LEU A 301 10.52 13.63 6.14
C LEU A 301 9.47 14.66 6.57
N ALA A 302 9.21 15.68 5.76
CA ALA A 302 8.20 16.69 6.08
C ALA A 302 6.81 16.06 6.19
N SER A 303 6.47 15.14 5.28
CA SER A 303 5.17 14.47 5.27
C SER A 303 4.95 13.55 6.47
N THR A 304 6.00 13.02 7.08
CA THR A 304 5.94 12.16 8.29
C THR A 304 5.36 12.88 9.51
N VAL A 305 5.48 14.20 9.59
CA VAL A 305 5.00 14.96 10.76
C VAL A 305 3.50 14.76 10.99
N ILE A 306 2.73 14.66 9.92
CA ILE A 306 1.27 14.53 9.97
C ILE A 306 0.83 13.21 10.64
N PRO A 307 1.26 12.02 10.18
CA PRO A 307 0.89 10.77 10.83
C PRO A 307 1.44 10.66 12.27
N LEU A 308 2.56 11.32 12.60
CA LEU A 308 3.05 11.37 13.98
C LEU A 308 2.12 12.18 14.88
N ILE A 309 1.64 13.35 14.42
CA ILE A 309 0.69 14.17 15.17
C ILE A 309 -0.63 13.41 15.34
N THR A 310 -1.18 12.83 14.27
CA THR A 310 -2.45 12.11 14.37
C THR A 310 -2.34 10.86 15.24
N ALA A 311 -1.22 10.14 15.20
CA ALA A 311 -0.96 9.02 16.12
C ALA A 311 -0.86 9.48 17.58
N ALA A 312 -0.20 10.62 17.86
CA ALA A 312 -0.12 11.18 19.20
C ALA A 312 -1.50 11.62 19.73
N VAL A 313 -2.33 12.22 18.87
CA VAL A 313 -3.73 12.56 19.18
C VAL A 313 -4.53 11.31 19.52
N ASP A 314 -4.38 10.22 18.77
CA ASP A 314 -5.08 8.96 19.05
C ASP A 314 -4.66 8.34 20.38
N VAL A 315 -3.37 8.34 20.70
CA VAL A 315 -2.87 7.87 22.00
C VAL A 315 -3.45 8.71 23.14
N PHE A 316 -3.48 10.04 23.00
CA PHE A 316 -4.04 10.93 24.00
C PHE A 316 -5.55 10.76 24.16
N GLN A 317 -6.29 10.64 23.06
CA GLN A 317 -7.73 10.37 23.09
C GLN A 317 -8.05 9.00 23.69
N SER A 318 -7.27 7.96 23.39
CA SER A 318 -7.46 6.62 23.95
C SER A 318 -7.35 6.59 25.48
N ARG A 319 -6.56 7.50 26.08
CA ARG A 319 -6.42 7.63 27.54
C ARG A 319 -7.57 8.41 28.20
N GLN A 320 -8.22 9.29 27.45
CA GLN A 320 -9.33 10.13 27.94
C GLN A 320 -10.72 9.63 27.52
N GLY A 321 -10.81 8.46 26.87
CA GLY A 321 -12.07 7.94 26.37
C GLY A 321 -12.63 8.70 25.15
N GLY A 322 -11.76 9.37 24.38
CA GLY A 322 -12.11 10.02 23.12
C GLY A 322 -12.59 9.02 22.06
N THR A 323 -13.49 9.46 21.18
CA THR A 323 -14.32 8.58 20.34
C THR A 323 -13.90 8.48 18.88
N SER A 324 -12.92 9.28 18.46
CA SER A 324 -12.56 9.40 17.05
C SER A 324 -11.06 9.20 16.84
N TYR A 325 -10.70 8.05 16.27
CA TYR A 325 -9.33 7.81 15.83
C TYR A 325 -9.07 8.55 14.53
N VAL A 326 -8.11 9.47 14.57
CA VAL A 326 -7.75 10.32 13.43
C VAL A 326 -6.48 9.87 12.70
N SER A 327 -5.77 8.86 13.23
CA SER A 327 -4.54 8.33 12.61
C SER A 327 -4.73 7.88 11.16
N HIS A 328 -5.89 7.31 10.81
CA HIS A 328 -6.19 6.86 9.44
C HIS A 328 -6.28 8.02 8.45
N PHE A 329 -6.79 9.19 8.86
CA PHE A 329 -6.78 10.39 8.02
C PHE A 329 -5.36 10.87 7.76
N GLY A 330 -4.52 10.93 8.81
CA GLY A 330 -3.12 11.29 8.68
C GLY A 330 -2.32 10.32 7.82
N GLY A 331 -2.58 9.02 7.98
CA GLY A 331 -1.98 7.96 7.16
C GLY A 331 -2.39 8.04 5.69
N ALA A 332 -3.67 8.28 5.39
CA ALA A 332 -4.14 8.45 4.02
C ALA A 332 -3.54 9.68 3.33
N PHE A 333 -3.47 10.81 4.04
CA PHE A 333 -2.81 12.02 3.52
C PHE A 333 -1.31 11.79 3.31
N PHE A 334 -0.65 11.10 4.24
CA PHE A 334 0.75 10.71 4.08
C PHE A 334 0.98 9.84 2.84
N ILE A 335 0.15 8.82 2.63
CA ILE A 335 0.21 7.95 1.44
C ILE A 335 -0.01 8.74 0.16
N PHE A 336 -0.96 9.69 0.16
CA PHE A 336 -1.16 10.61 -0.95
C PHE A 336 0.12 11.38 -1.27
N LEU A 337 0.81 11.95 -0.29
CA LEU A 337 2.09 12.62 -0.51
C LEU A 337 3.17 11.67 -1.05
N GLN A 338 3.20 10.41 -0.60
CA GLN A 338 4.15 9.42 -1.13
C GLN A 338 3.89 9.08 -2.61
N SER A 339 2.62 9.02 -3.01
CA SER A 339 2.25 8.85 -4.42
C SER A 339 2.77 9.97 -5.31
N GLN A 340 2.85 11.20 -4.78
CA GLN A 340 3.37 12.35 -5.53
C GLN A 340 4.89 12.29 -5.70
N ILE A 341 5.62 11.85 -4.68
CA ILE A 341 7.06 11.59 -4.77
C ILE A 341 7.35 10.57 -5.86
N LEU A 342 6.58 9.48 -5.88
CA LEU A 342 6.67 8.44 -6.89
C LEU A 342 6.37 8.99 -8.29
N ALA A 343 5.27 9.75 -8.46
CA ALA A 343 4.89 10.37 -9.73
C ALA A 343 5.98 11.33 -10.27
N LYS A 344 6.58 12.16 -9.39
CA LYS A 344 7.67 13.06 -9.78
C LYS A 344 8.90 12.28 -10.25
N ARG A 345 9.29 11.22 -9.52
CA ARG A 345 10.42 10.35 -9.90
C ARG A 345 10.17 9.71 -11.26
N PHE A 346 8.93 9.29 -11.54
CA PHE A 346 8.57 8.77 -12.85
C PHE A 346 8.73 9.80 -13.97
N ALA A 347 8.25 11.02 -13.77
CA ALA A 347 8.38 12.09 -14.76
C ALA A 347 9.87 12.35 -15.09
N LEU A 348 10.73 12.45 -14.07
CA LEU A 348 12.17 12.66 -14.24
C LEU A 348 12.85 11.49 -14.98
N ALA A 349 12.53 10.24 -14.61
CA ALA A 349 13.09 9.08 -15.29
C ALA A 349 12.65 9.00 -16.76
N TYR A 350 11.41 9.39 -17.06
CA TYR A 350 10.91 9.44 -18.43
C TYR A 350 11.63 10.50 -19.28
N GLU A 351 11.83 11.69 -18.72
CA GLU A 351 12.57 12.78 -19.36
C GLU A 351 14.02 12.38 -19.68
N GLN A 352 14.70 11.70 -18.75
CA GLN A 352 16.05 11.18 -18.96
C GLN A 352 16.12 10.15 -20.10
N VAL A 353 15.16 9.23 -20.16
CA VAL A 353 15.09 8.23 -21.25
C VAL A 353 14.81 8.91 -22.59
N ALA A 354 13.89 9.89 -22.63
CA ALA A 354 13.59 10.66 -23.83
C ALA A 354 14.82 11.42 -24.33
N HIS A 355 15.55 12.08 -23.43
CA HIS A 355 16.79 12.79 -23.74
C HIS A 355 17.88 11.85 -24.26
N LEU A 356 18.07 10.69 -23.61
CA LEU A 356 19.06 9.69 -24.06
C LEU A 356 18.72 9.12 -25.44
N SER A 357 17.44 8.83 -25.68
CA SER A 357 16.95 8.35 -26.99
C SER A 357 17.17 9.39 -28.09
N GLN A 358 16.89 10.67 -27.80
CA GLN A 358 17.14 11.77 -28.72
C GLN A 358 18.63 11.93 -29.02
N ASN A 359 19.49 11.85 -27.99
CA ASN A 359 20.94 11.92 -28.17
C ASN A 359 21.45 10.76 -29.01
N LEU A 360 21.01 9.53 -28.73
CA LEU A 360 21.37 8.35 -29.52
C LEU A 360 20.95 8.49 -30.98
N SER A 361 19.72 8.96 -31.23
CA SER A 361 19.23 9.21 -32.60
C SER A 361 20.07 10.28 -33.31
N SER A 362 20.44 11.35 -32.60
CA SER A 362 21.31 12.40 -33.15
C SER A 362 22.72 11.88 -33.47
N GLU A 363 23.26 11.00 -32.62
CA GLU A 363 24.59 10.41 -32.78
C GLU A 363 24.61 9.44 -33.97
N VAL A 364 23.61 8.56 -34.08
CA VAL A 364 23.45 7.67 -35.24
C VAL A 364 23.34 8.49 -36.51
N LYS A 365 22.52 9.54 -36.53
CA LYS A 365 22.38 10.43 -37.70
C LYS A 365 23.70 11.13 -38.05
N ARG A 366 24.48 11.53 -37.05
CA ARG A 366 25.81 12.13 -37.24
C ARG A 366 26.78 11.14 -37.86
N GLN A 367 26.86 9.91 -37.34
CA GLN A 367 27.73 8.86 -37.89
C GLN A 367 27.32 8.48 -39.31
N THR A 368 26.02 8.30 -39.58
CA THR A 368 25.54 8.03 -40.94
C THR A 368 25.90 9.16 -41.91
N ARG A 369 25.80 10.43 -41.47
CA ARG A 369 26.21 11.58 -42.29
C ARG A 369 27.72 11.62 -42.52
N GLN A 370 28.53 11.30 -41.52
CA GLN A 370 29.99 11.21 -41.67
C GLN A 370 30.37 10.13 -42.67
N ILE A 371 29.78 8.94 -42.57
CA ILE A 371 30.00 7.85 -43.53
C ILE A 371 29.63 8.30 -44.94
N ARG A 372 28.46 8.93 -45.14
CA ARG A 372 28.09 9.48 -46.46
C ARG A 372 29.09 10.50 -46.97
N ASN A 373 29.47 11.49 -46.17
CA ASN A 373 30.46 12.47 -46.59
C ASN A 373 31.79 11.83 -46.98
N ILE A 374 32.21 10.76 -46.28
CA ILE A 374 33.40 9.98 -46.68
C ILE A 374 33.15 9.27 -48.00
N MET A 375 32.02 8.58 -48.18
CA MET A 375 31.64 7.91 -49.43
C MET A 375 31.61 8.89 -50.63
N ASP A 376 31.11 10.10 -50.44
CA ASP A 376 30.96 11.09 -51.52
C ASP A 376 32.32 11.73 -51.91
N ASN A 377 33.31 11.77 -51.01
CA ASN A 377 34.55 12.53 -51.22
C ASN A 377 35.84 11.70 -51.19
N VAL A 378 35.77 10.40 -50.91
CA VAL A 378 36.96 9.55 -50.91
C VAL A 378 37.44 9.33 -52.35
N PRO A 379 38.73 9.52 -52.67
CA PRO A 379 39.27 9.31 -54.01
C PRO A 379 39.51 7.81 -54.31
N GLU A 380 38.66 6.94 -53.78
CA GLU A 380 38.75 5.48 -53.92
C GLU A 380 37.36 4.93 -54.26
N GLY A 381 37.30 3.91 -55.12
CA GLY A 381 36.03 3.26 -55.48
C GLY A 381 35.62 2.25 -54.41
N LEU A 382 34.79 2.66 -53.45
CA LEU A 382 34.24 1.78 -52.42
C LEU A 382 32.82 1.33 -52.77
N PHE A 383 32.59 0.03 -52.78
CA PHE A 383 31.26 -0.56 -52.95
C PHE A 383 31.18 -1.90 -52.22
N THR A 384 29.98 -2.28 -51.76
CA THR A 384 29.77 -3.55 -51.06
C THR A 384 29.19 -4.58 -52.02
N ILE A 385 29.58 -5.84 -51.87
CA ILE A 385 29.16 -6.93 -52.77
C ILE A 385 28.49 -8.02 -51.93
N GLY A 386 27.31 -8.46 -52.35
CA GLY A 386 26.59 -9.56 -51.73
C GLY A 386 27.14 -10.93 -52.12
N LYS A 387 26.66 -11.99 -51.46
CA LYS A 387 26.98 -13.39 -51.81
C LYS A 387 26.59 -13.77 -53.24
N ASP A 388 25.68 -13.02 -53.85
CA ASP A 388 25.25 -13.19 -55.25
C ASP A 388 26.08 -12.35 -56.24
N LEU A 389 27.22 -11.81 -55.79
CA LEU A 389 28.09 -10.89 -56.54
C LEU A 389 27.38 -9.61 -57.03
N LYS A 390 26.20 -9.29 -56.50
CA LYS A 390 25.54 -8.02 -56.79
C LYS A 390 26.13 -6.92 -55.92
N ILE A 391 26.25 -5.74 -56.51
CA ILE A 391 26.63 -4.55 -55.75
C ILE A 391 25.43 -4.15 -54.89
N GLN A 392 25.63 -4.03 -53.58
CA GLN A 392 24.58 -3.76 -52.60
C GLN A 392 24.90 -2.48 -51.82
N GLY A 393 23.85 -1.74 -51.45
CA GLY A 393 23.98 -0.54 -50.63
C GLY A 393 24.42 0.71 -51.41
N GLN A 394 24.99 1.67 -50.69
CA GLN A 394 25.56 2.91 -51.27
C GLN A 394 27.04 2.64 -51.64
N PHE A 395 27.47 3.16 -52.79
CA PHE A 395 28.86 3.14 -53.25
C PHE A 395 29.40 4.57 -53.33
N SER A 396 30.72 4.73 -53.30
CA SER A 396 31.35 6.05 -53.33
C SER A 396 31.20 6.69 -54.72
N ASP A 397 31.02 8.00 -54.79
CA ASP A 397 30.89 8.73 -56.07
C ASP A 397 32.08 8.52 -57.00
N TYR A 398 33.27 8.26 -56.44
CA TYR A 398 34.47 7.96 -57.22
C TYR A 398 34.39 6.64 -58.03
N VAL A 399 33.48 5.72 -57.71
CA VAL A 399 33.21 4.53 -58.55
C VAL A 399 32.68 4.95 -59.92
N GLU A 400 31.83 5.97 -59.99
CA GLU A 400 31.31 6.48 -61.26
C GLU A 400 32.40 7.18 -62.09
N VAL A 401 33.39 7.79 -61.43
CA VAL A 401 34.57 8.38 -62.08
C VAL A 401 35.49 7.30 -62.65
N LEU A 402 35.70 6.20 -61.92
CA LEU A 402 36.54 5.09 -62.36
C LEU A 402 35.90 4.25 -63.48
N PHE A 403 34.57 4.10 -63.45
CA PHE A 403 33.81 3.27 -64.39
C PHE A 403 32.69 4.08 -65.08
N PRO A 404 33.04 5.09 -65.89
CA PRO A 404 32.05 5.93 -66.56
C PRO A 404 31.21 5.09 -67.53
N GLU A 405 29.88 5.17 -67.44
CA GLU A 405 28.90 4.40 -68.24
C GLU A 405 28.78 2.89 -67.92
N ALA A 406 29.47 2.38 -66.90
CA ALA A 406 29.30 0.99 -66.47
C ALA A 406 27.95 0.76 -65.78
N ARG A 407 27.32 -0.40 -66.02
CA ARG A 407 26.14 -0.82 -65.25
C ARG A 407 26.58 -1.41 -63.91
N LEU A 408 26.52 -0.61 -62.85
CA LEU A 408 26.93 -0.99 -61.48
C LEU A 408 25.96 -1.95 -60.76
N ASN A 409 25.49 -3.00 -61.44
CA ASN A 409 24.52 -3.95 -60.87
C ASN A 409 25.19 -5.19 -60.26
N ASN A 410 26.30 -5.65 -60.84
CA ASN A 410 27.02 -6.83 -60.40
C ASN A 410 28.52 -6.68 -60.66
N LEU A 411 29.32 -7.37 -59.85
CA LEU A 411 30.79 -7.35 -59.94
C LEU A 411 31.32 -7.90 -61.28
N PRO A 412 30.77 -8.99 -61.86
CA PRO A 412 31.20 -9.49 -63.16
C PRO A 412 31.17 -8.46 -64.29
N ASP A 413 30.10 -7.67 -64.37
CA ASP A 413 29.94 -6.61 -65.38
C ASP A 413 31.00 -5.52 -65.20
N LEU A 414 31.38 -5.23 -63.95
CA LEU A 414 32.44 -4.27 -63.61
C LEU A 414 33.84 -4.81 -63.93
N LEU A 415 34.10 -6.10 -63.70
CA LEU A 415 35.37 -6.74 -64.06
C LEU A 415 35.58 -6.85 -65.59
N ASN A 416 34.49 -7.01 -66.34
CA ASN A 416 34.51 -7.03 -67.81
C ASN A 416 34.51 -5.63 -68.43
N PHE A 417 34.29 -4.58 -67.62
CA PHE A 417 34.22 -3.22 -68.12
C PHE A 417 35.61 -2.74 -68.56
N ASN A 418 35.76 -2.45 -69.85
CA ASN A 418 36.98 -1.93 -70.46
C ASN A 418 38.22 -2.84 -70.30
N THR A 419 38.02 -4.15 -70.09
CA THR A 419 39.09 -5.15 -70.02
C THR A 419 39.11 -6.04 -71.27
N ARG A 420 40.25 -6.67 -71.55
CA ARG A 420 40.45 -7.63 -72.67
C ARG A 420 40.45 -9.08 -72.19
N ILE A 421 39.78 -9.36 -71.08
CA ILE A 421 39.75 -10.69 -70.48
C ILE A 421 38.92 -11.60 -71.39
N ASP A 422 39.46 -12.78 -71.74
CA ASP A 422 38.71 -13.78 -72.49
C ASP A 422 37.62 -14.41 -71.61
N ARG A 423 36.58 -14.93 -72.25
CA ARG A 423 35.40 -15.44 -71.53
C ARG A 423 35.74 -16.58 -70.56
N SER A 424 36.71 -17.43 -70.90
CA SER A 424 37.10 -18.55 -70.04
C SER A 424 37.84 -18.08 -68.78
N SER A 425 38.71 -17.08 -68.91
CA SER A 425 39.36 -16.43 -67.77
C SER A 425 38.36 -15.72 -66.86
N LEU A 426 37.36 -15.04 -67.44
CA LEU A 426 36.32 -14.37 -66.67
C LEU A 426 35.47 -15.36 -65.86
N ASP A 427 35.01 -16.45 -66.47
CA ASP A 427 34.21 -17.48 -65.80
C ASP A 427 35.01 -18.17 -64.67
N MET A 428 36.33 -18.34 -64.86
CA MET A 428 37.21 -18.85 -63.82
C MET A 428 37.33 -17.87 -62.65
N THR A 429 37.55 -16.59 -62.90
CA THR A 429 37.61 -15.55 -61.86
C THR A 429 36.31 -15.43 -61.08
N ILE A 430 35.16 -15.48 -61.76
CA ILE A 430 33.84 -15.44 -61.10
C ILE A 430 33.65 -16.67 -60.19
N SER A 431 34.05 -17.85 -60.66
CA SER A 431 33.94 -19.09 -59.88
C SER A 431 34.81 -19.03 -58.62
N VAL A 432 36.02 -18.49 -58.72
CA VAL A 432 36.92 -18.27 -57.58
C VAL A 432 36.34 -17.25 -56.60
N LEU A 433 35.77 -16.15 -57.09
CA LEU A 433 35.14 -15.15 -56.24
C LEU A 433 33.91 -15.69 -55.52
N LEU A 434 33.08 -16.53 -56.17
CA LEU A 434 31.95 -17.19 -55.53
C LEU A 434 32.37 -18.22 -54.49
N SER A 435 33.50 -18.89 -54.66
CA SER A 435 34.02 -19.81 -53.64
C SER A 435 34.58 -19.08 -52.41
N ILE A 436 35.11 -17.87 -52.60
CA ILE A 436 35.68 -17.05 -51.51
C ILE A 436 34.58 -16.26 -50.79
N ILE A 437 33.65 -15.65 -51.53
CA ILE A 437 32.67 -14.73 -50.98
C ILE A 437 31.54 -15.52 -50.30
N GLY A 438 31.56 -15.51 -48.97
CA GLY A 438 30.57 -16.21 -48.15
C GLY A 438 31.02 -17.57 -47.62
N GLU A 439 32.31 -17.89 -47.75
CA GLU A 439 32.99 -19.01 -47.09
C GLU A 439 32.92 -18.87 -45.56
N ASP A 440 32.87 -19.99 -44.85
CA ASP A 440 32.83 -19.99 -43.38
C ASP A 440 34.20 -19.56 -42.84
N ALA A 441 34.22 -18.83 -41.72
CA ALA A 441 35.43 -18.17 -41.20
C ALA A 441 36.58 -19.16 -40.94
N ILE A 442 36.24 -20.41 -40.59
CA ILE A 442 37.17 -21.50 -40.34
C ILE A 442 37.88 -21.95 -41.64
N ALA A 443 37.16 -22.02 -42.76
CA ALA A 443 37.73 -22.42 -44.04
C ALA A 443 38.68 -21.35 -44.59
N TRP A 444 38.34 -20.07 -44.39
CA TRP A 444 39.19 -18.95 -44.75
C TRP A 444 40.53 -18.94 -43.98
N GLU A 445 40.51 -19.17 -42.66
CA GLU A 445 41.74 -19.25 -41.85
C GLU A 445 42.64 -20.42 -42.25
N ILE A 446 42.06 -21.59 -42.53
CA ILE A 446 42.82 -22.79 -42.95
C ILE A 446 43.47 -22.58 -44.32
N ASN A 447 42.76 -21.95 -45.27
CA ASN A 447 43.31 -21.68 -46.60
C ASN A 447 44.39 -20.58 -46.57
N GLY A 448 44.28 -19.62 -45.65
CA GLY A 448 45.22 -18.51 -45.50
C GLY A 448 46.65 -18.94 -45.14
N GLU A 449 46.81 -19.98 -44.32
CA GLU A 449 48.13 -20.53 -43.96
C GLU A 449 48.86 -21.19 -45.14
N HIS A 450 48.15 -21.53 -46.22
CA HIS A 450 48.70 -22.23 -47.38
C HIS A 450 48.87 -21.35 -48.64
N LEU A 451 48.44 -20.09 -48.62
CA LEU A 451 48.44 -19.19 -49.79
C LEU A 451 49.68 -18.28 -49.90
N PHE A 452 50.52 -18.19 -48.86
CA PHE A 452 51.71 -17.31 -48.84
C PHE A 452 53.06 -18.03 -48.63
N THR A 453 53.09 -19.35 -48.81
CA THR A 453 54.32 -20.15 -48.95
C THR A 453 54.44 -20.65 -50.37
#